data_AF-A0A8T3VCD3-F1
#
_entry.id   AF-A0A8T3VCD3-F1
#
_cell.length_a   1.000
_cell.length_b   1.000
_cell.length_c   1.000
_cell.angle_alpha   90.00
_cell.angle_beta   90.00
_cell.angle_gamma   90.00
#
_symmetry.space_group_name_H-M   'P 1'
#
loop_
_entity.id
_entity.type
_entity.pdbx_description
1 polymer ?
#
loop_
_entity_poly.entity_id
_entity_poly.type
_entity_poly.pdbx_seq_one_letter_code
_entity_poly.pdbx_strand_id
1 'polypeptide(L)'
;MSKLKVLSQDDLATISDDFGEILESEISKALPAKEIEDLDLDIILSYEDKQLDVDVDVGVSFDELSEINQDQIAKAIDEAYVRFDSYIDENFRV
;
A
#
# COMPACT_ATOMS: atom_id res chain seq x y z
N MET A 1 -14.13 -15.09 -12.38
CA MET A 1 -12.70 -14.78 -12.19
C MET A 1 -12.28 -13.91 -13.37
N SER A 2 -12.45 -12.61 -13.23
CA SER A 2 -12.00 -11.65 -14.24
C SER A 2 -10.48 -11.60 -14.22
N LYS A 3 -9.88 -11.71 -15.39
CA LYS A 3 -8.43 -11.71 -15.55
C LYS A 3 -7.96 -10.26 -15.53
N LEU A 4 -6.82 -10.00 -14.90
CA LEU A 4 -6.13 -8.73 -15.06
C LEU A 4 -5.77 -8.54 -16.54
N LYS A 5 -5.87 -7.30 -17.02
CA LYS A 5 -5.25 -6.87 -18.28
C LYS A 5 -3.76 -7.20 -18.24
N VAL A 6 -3.15 -7.28 -19.42
CA VAL A 6 -1.67 -7.30 -19.50
C VAL A 6 -1.18 -5.97 -18.97
N LEU A 7 -0.62 -5.97 -17.77
CA LEU A 7 -0.01 -4.78 -17.15
C LEU A 7 1.33 -4.53 -17.84
N SER A 8 1.52 -3.31 -18.32
CA SER A 8 2.81 -2.86 -18.82
C SER A 8 3.69 -2.40 -17.66
N GLN A 9 4.99 -2.24 -17.92
CA GLN A 9 5.93 -1.77 -16.91
C GLN A 9 5.60 -0.33 -16.46
N ASP A 10 5.03 0.50 -17.35
CA ASP A 10 4.52 1.83 -17.02
C ASP A 10 3.28 1.78 -16.13
N ASP A 11 2.39 0.80 -16.35
CA ASP A 11 1.23 0.56 -15.48
C ASP A 11 1.69 0.14 -14.08
N LEU A 12 2.67 -0.76 -13.99
CA LEU A 12 3.25 -1.18 -12.70
C LEU A 12 3.90 0.00 -11.97
N ALA A 13 4.65 0.85 -12.66
CA ALA A 13 5.22 2.05 -12.05
C ALA A 13 4.12 2.99 -11.50
N THR A 14 3.07 3.23 -12.29
CA THR A 14 1.93 4.08 -11.87
C THR A 14 1.21 3.49 -10.67
N ILE A 15 0.98 2.16 -10.68
CA ILE A 15 0.38 1.41 -9.58
C ILE A 15 1.22 1.54 -8.30
N SER A 16 2.56 1.48 -8.43
CA SER A 16 3.47 1.62 -7.29
C SER A 16 3.38 3.01 -6.66
N ASP A 17 3.41 4.05 -7.48
CA ASP A 17 3.35 5.44 -7.04
C ASP A 17 1.99 5.72 -6.37
N ASP A 18 0.88 5.37 -7.03
CA ASP A 18 -0.47 5.57 -6.49
C ASP A 18 -0.67 4.80 -5.18
N PHE A 19 -0.17 3.57 -5.11
CA PHE A 19 -0.31 2.75 -3.92
C PHE A 19 0.54 3.28 -2.75
N GLY A 20 1.74 3.79 -3.03
CA GLY A 20 2.57 4.49 -2.05
C GLY A 20 1.85 5.71 -1.46
N GLU A 21 1.24 6.54 -2.31
CA GLU A 21 0.46 7.68 -1.84
C GLU A 21 -0.76 7.26 -0.99
N ILE A 22 -1.45 6.18 -1.37
CA ILE A 22 -2.59 5.64 -0.60
C ILE A 22 -2.11 5.15 0.78
N LEU A 23 -1.02 4.39 0.83
CA LEU A 23 -0.45 3.86 2.07
C LEU A 23 -0.01 4.97 3.01
N GLU A 24 0.77 5.93 2.50
CA GLU A 24 1.23 7.08 3.28
C GLU A 24 0.04 7.88 3.83
N SER A 25 -1.01 8.05 3.02
CA SER A 25 -2.24 8.73 3.44
C SER A 25 -2.98 7.96 4.53
N GLU A 26 -3.14 6.64 4.41
CA GLU A 26 -3.85 5.85 5.43
C GLU A 26 -3.04 5.73 6.72
N ILE A 27 -1.73 5.54 6.65
CA ILE A 27 -0.86 5.51 7.82
C ILE A 27 -0.86 6.87 8.54
N SER A 28 -0.77 7.97 7.81
CA SER A 28 -0.83 9.32 8.38
C SER A 28 -2.19 9.68 8.99
N LYS A 29 -3.27 9.01 8.57
CA LYS A 29 -4.59 9.16 9.21
C LYS A 29 -4.73 8.29 10.45
N ALA A 30 -4.20 7.07 10.39
CA ALA A 30 -4.29 6.11 11.48
C ALA A 30 -3.38 6.51 12.64
N LEU A 31 -2.21 7.07 12.35
CA LEU A 31 -1.19 7.44 13.31
C LEU A 31 -1.05 8.97 13.35
N PRO A 32 -1.01 9.58 14.54
CA PRO A 32 -0.72 11.01 14.64
C PRO A 32 0.72 11.25 14.16
N ALA A 33 0.90 12.08 13.13
CA ALA A 33 2.20 12.43 12.55
C ALA A 33 3.24 13.02 13.54
N LYS A 34 2.85 13.28 14.79
CA LYS A 34 3.76 13.68 15.88
C LYS A 34 4.43 12.50 16.61
N GLU A 35 3.86 11.31 16.52
CA GLU A 35 4.35 10.10 17.18
C GLU A 35 5.16 9.21 16.23
N ILE A 36 5.07 9.47 14.92
CA ILE A 36 5.91 8.85 13.89
C ILE A 36 7.22 9.63 13.81
N GLU A 37 8.35 8.99 14.14
CA GLU A 37 9.69 9.54 13.90
C GLU A 37 10.10 9.37 12.44
N ASP A 38 9.83 8.21 11.87
CA ASP A 38 10.18 7.89 10.49
C ASP A 38 9.17 6.88 9.90
N LEU A 39 8.87 7.05 8.62
CA LEU A 39 8.01 6.15 7.85
C LEU A 39 8.73 5.77 6.56
N ASP A 40 9.08 4.50 6.45
CA ASP A 40 9.67 3.92 5.26
C ASP A 40 8.66 2.96 4.61
N LEU A 41 8.48 3.11 3.30
CA LEU A 41 7.54 2.33 2.51
C LEU A 41 8.29 1.75 1.32
N ASP A 42 8.47 0.43 1.32
CA ASP A 42 9.03 -0.29 0.19
C ASP A 42 7.92 -1.08 -0.50
N ILE A 43 7.73 -0.84 -1.80
CA ILE A 43 6.67 -1.45 -2.60
C ILE A 43 7.33 -2.22 -3.73
N ILE A 44 7.16 -3.54 -3.70
CA ILE A 44 7.68 -4.46 -4.70
C ILE A 44 6.50 -5.03 -5.47
N LEU A 45 6.41 -4.64 -6.74
CA LEU A 45 5.42 -5.16 -7.67
C LEU A 45 6.07 -6.20 -8.56
N SER A 46 5.46 -7.38 -8.63
CA SER A 46 5.80 -8.41 -9.60
C SER A 46 4.56 -8.82 -10.40
N TYR A 47 4.74 -8.97 -11.71
CA TYR A 47 3.68 -9.37 -12.61
C TYR A 47 4.12 -10.58 -13.42
N GLU A 48 3.68 -11.76 -12.98
CA GLU A 48 3.93 -13.03 -13.67
C GLU A 48 2.60 -13.75 -13.93
N ASP A 49 2.50 -14.45 -15.06
CA ASP A 49 1.34 -15.29 -15.42
C ASP A 49 -0.06 -14.61 -15.31
N LYS A 50 -0.12 -13.29 -15.53
CA LYS A 50 -1.34 -12.46 -15.42
C LYS A 50 -1.86 -12.32 -13.99
N GLN A 51 -0.98 -12.51 -13.02
CA GLN A 51 -1.19 -12.21 -11.62
C GLN A 51 -0.28 -11.04 -11.26
N LEU A 52 -0.87 -10.04 -10.61
CA LEU A 52 -0.13 -8.95 -10.00
C LEU A 52 0.08 -9.33 -8.55
N ASP A 53 1.34 -9.56 -8.19
CA ASP A 53 1.77 -9.75 -6.83
C ASP A 53 2.32 -8.41 -6.33
N VAL A 54 1.79 -7.95 -5.20
CA VAL A 54 2.11 -6.66 -4.58
C VAL A 54 2.60 -6.94 -3.17
N ASP A 55 3.91 -6.91 -3.01
CA ASP A 55 4.58 -7.02 -1.73
C ASP A 55 4.90 -5.62 -1.22
N VAL A 56 4.63 -5.41 0.07
CA VAL A 56 4.68 -4.09 0.69
C VAL A 56 5.32 -4.25 2.04
N ASP A 57 6.46 -3.61 2.22
CA ASP A 57 7.14 -3.52 3.49
C ASP A 57 6.95 -2.11 4.05
N VAL A 58 6.28 -2.04 5.20
CA VAL A 58 6.00 -0.80 5.92
C VAL A 58 6.87 -0.79 7.18
N GLY A 59 7.91 0.05 7.17
CA GLY A 59 8.76 0.31 8.33
C GLY A 59 8.32 1.59 9.03
N VAL A 60 7.71 1.49 10.20
CA VAL A 60 7.35 2.68 11.00
C VAL A 60 8.22 2.73 12.26
N SER A 61 8.92 3.85 12.43
CA SER A 61 9.65 4.18 13.65
C SER A 61 8.82 5.15 14.49
N PHE A 62 8.66 4.82 15.77
CA PHE A 62 7.89 5.61 16.72
C PHE A 62 8.81 6.28 17.73
N ASP A 63 8.40 7.44 18.21
CA ASP A 63 9.04 8.04 19.38
C ASP A 63 8.92 7.08 20.58
N GLU A 64 9.94 7.00 21.44
CA GLU A 64 10.08 6.03 22.54
C GLU A 64 8.93 6.09 23.56
N LEU A 65 8.15 7.18 23.55
CA LEU A 65 7.00 7.41 24.44
C LEU A 65 5.65 7.13 23.78
N SER A 66 5.63 6.71 22.52
CA SER A 66 4.40 6.46 21.76
C SER A 66 3.82 5.09 22.11
N GLU A 67 2.56 5.05 22.57
CA GLU A 67 1.79 3.80 22.74
C GLU A 67 1.03 3.44 21.45
N ILE A 68 1.72 3.49 20.31
CA ILE A 68 1.11 3.08 19.04
C ILE A 68 1.00 1.56 19.00
N ASN A 69 -0.24 1.10 18.85
CA ASN A 69 -0.54 -0.32 18.79
C ASN A 69 -0.34 -0.83 17.35
N GLN A 70 0.38 -1.94 17.17
CA GLN A 70 0.58 -2.57 15.85
C GLN A 70 -0.75 -2.85 15.12
N ASP A 71 -1.83 -3.07 15.86
CA ASP A 71 -3.18 -3.21 15.32
C ASP A 71 -3.65 -2.00 14.49
N GLN A 72 -3.22 -0.78 14.84
CA GLN A 72 -3.60 0.44 14.10
C GLN A 72 -2.90 0.49 12.75
N ILE A 73 -1.62 0.12 12.70
CA ILE A 73 -0.84 0.04 11.46
C ILE A 73 -1.41 -1.06 10.56
N ALA A 74 -1.64 -2.25 11.12
CA ALA A 74 -2.21 -3.37 10.38
C ALA A 74 -3.56 -2.99 9.76
N LYS A 75 -4.41 -2.27 10.51
CA LYS A 75 -5.68 -1.79 9.99
C LYS A 75 -5.53 -0.73 8.89
N ALA A 76 -4.56 0.16 9.01
CA ALA A 76 -4.27 1.16 7.97
C ALA A 76 -3.79 0.48 6.66
N ILE A 77 -2.93 -0.53 6.79
CA ILE A 77 -2.46 -1.35 5.66
C ILE A 77 -3.62 -2.11 5.03
N ASP A 78 -4.49 -2.75 5.83
CA ASP A 78 -5.69 -3.43 5.32
C ASP A 78 -6.60 -2.46 4.55
N GLU A 79 -6.85 -1.26 5.08
CA GLU A 79 -7.66 -0.25 4.39
C GLU A 79 -7.01 0.25 3.09
N ALA A 80 -5.67 0.38 3.08
CA ALA A 80 -4.91 0.70 1.87
C ALA A 80 -5.07 -0.40 0.80
N TYR A 81 -4.94 -1.68 1.18
CA TYR A 81 -5.15 -2.80 0.26
C TYR A 81 -6.59 -2.87 -0.29
N VAL A 82 -7.60 -2.56 0.52
CA VAL A 82 -9.00 -2.52 0.04
C VAL A 82 -9.22 -1.42 -1.00
N ARG A 83 -8.63 -0.23 -0.78
CA ARG A 83 -8.67 0.85 -1.77
C ARG A 83 -7.92 0.49 -3.03
N PHE A 84 -6.77 -0.15 -2.88
CA PHE A 84 -5.96 -0.61 -3.98
C PHE A 84 -6.65 -1.68 -4.82
N ASP A 85 -7.27 -2.68 -4.19
CA ASP A 85 -8.05 -3.71 -4.89
C ASP A 85 -9.19 -3.07 -5.70
N SER A 86 -9.86 -2.05 -5.15
CA SER A 86 -10.88 -1.29 -5.87
C SER A 86 -10.29 -0.54 -7.08
N TYR A 87 -9.12 0.09 -6.92
CA TYR A 87 -8.42 0.79 -8.01
C TYR A 87 -8.00 -0.18 -9.13
N ILE A 88 -7.46 -1.34 -8.75
CA ILE A 88 -7.07 -2.40 -9.69
C ILE A 88 -8.30 -2.95 -10.43
N ASP A 89 -9.39 -3.18 -9.72
CA ASP A 89 -10.65 -3.65 -10.30
C ASP A 89 -11.27 -2.64 -11.28
N GLU A 90 -11.20 -1.35 -10.99
CA GLU A 90 -11.76 -0.31 -11.86
C GLU A 90 -10.92 -0.05 -13.12
N ASN A 91 -9.59 -0.10 -13.00
CA ASN A 91 -8.69 0.31 -14.08
C ASN A 91 -8.11 -0.87 -14.88
N PHE A 92 -7.93 -2.02 -14.25
CA PHE A 92 -7.11 -3.11 -14.80
C PHE A 92 -7.84 -4.46 -14.90
N ARG A 93 -9.05 -4.64 -14.32
CA ARG A 93 -9.89 -5.81 -14.63
C ARG A 93 -10.58 -5.67 -15.99
N VAL A 94 -10.79 -6.81 -16.66
CA VAL A 94 -11.58 -6.96 -17.90
C VAL A 94 -12.72 -7.94 -17.70
#